data_AF-A0A392WAB9-F1
#
_entry.id   AF-A0A392WAB9-F1
#
_cell.length_a   1.000
_cell.length_b   1.000
_cell.length_c   1.000
_cell.angle_alpha   90.00
_cell.angle_beta   90.00
_cell.angle_gamma   90.00
#
_symmetry.space_group_name_H-M   'P 1'
#
loop_
_entity.id
_entity.type
_entity.pdbx_description
1 polymer ?
#
loop_
_entity_poly.entity_id
_entity_poly.type
_entity_poly.pdbx_seq_one_letter_code
_entity_poly.pdbx_strand_id
1 'polypeptide(L)' 'MEEDMEVEPLLLGRPFLATGRALIDVERGELMLRTEGEQILFDVFEGMKRYDEEEPQCYRLDVIE' A
#
# COMPACT_ATOMS: atom_id res chain seq x y z
N MET A 1 -0.99 27.82 0.69
CA MET A 1 -1.62 27.12 -0.44
C MET A 1 -1.16 25.70 -0.26
N GLU A 2 -2.01 24.87 0.32
CA GLU A 2 -1.77 23.43 0.34
C GLU A 2 -1.78 23.01 -1.12
N GLU A 3 -0.62 22.65 -1.63
CA GLU A 3 -0.51 22.04 -2.94
C GLU A 3 -1.24 20.71 -2.81
N ASP A 4 -2.42 20.61 -3.40
CA ASP A 4 -3.05 19.34 -3.76
C ASP A 4 -2.04 18.60 -4.64
N MET A 5 -1.14 17.87 -4.00
CA MET A 5 -0.29 16.89 -4.67
C MET A 5 -1.25 15.85 -5.22
N GLU A 6 -1.59 15.96 -6.50
CA GLU A 6 -2.22 14.90 -7.28
C GLU A 6 -1.47 13.60 -6.95
N VAL A 7 -2.08 12.77 -6.10
CA VAL A 7 -1.44 11.55 -5.66
C VAL A 7 -1.63 10.56 -6.80
N GLU A 8 -0.59 10.33 -7.60
CA GLU A 8 -0.67 9.30 -8.64
C GLU A 8 -0.66 7.90 -7.99
N PRO A 9 -1.60 7.01 -8.35
CA PRO A 9 -1.68 5.68 -7.77
C PRO A 9 -0.45 4.83 -8.11
N LEU A 10 0.28 4.39 -7.08
CA LEU A 10 1.43 3.50 -7.23
C LEU A 10 0.96 2.06 -7.47
N LEU A 11 1.17 1.57 -8.68
CA LEU A 11 0.83 0.21 -9.06
C LEU A 11 1.98 -0.75 -8.72
N LEU A 12 1.80 -1.54 -7.64
CA LEU A 12 2.78 -2.54 -7.23
C LEU A 12 2.72 -3.77 -8.15
N GLY A 13 3.59 -3.77 -9.16
CA GLY A 13 3.73 -4.91 -10.05
C GLY A 13 4.30 -6.15 -9.36
N ARG A 14 4.18 -7.31 -10.04
CA ARG A 14 4.76 -8.59 -9.58
C ARG A 14 6.24 -8.51 -9.19
N PRO A 15 7.12 -7.77 -9.90
CA PRO A 15 8.52 -7.64 -9.50
C PRO A 15 8.68 -7.04 -8.10
N PHE A 16 7.91 -5.99 -7.78
CA PHE A 16 7.98 -5.33 -6.47
C PHE A 16 7.48 -6.27 -5.36
N LEU A 17 6.31 -6.89 -5.59
CA LEU A 17 5.74 -7.86 -4.66
C LEU A 17 6.69 -9.04 -4.41
N ALA A 18 7.42 -9.49 -5.43
CA ALA A 18 8.40 -10.56 -5.30
C ALA A 18 9.61 -10.14 -4.43
N THR A 19 10.13 -8.92 -4.61
CA THR A 19 11.22 -8.37 -3.80
C THR A 19 10.84 -8.31 -2.32
N GLY A 20 9.65 -7.77 -2.03
CA GLY A 20 9.09 -7.72 -0.68
C GLY A 20 8.56 -9.07 -0.18
N ARG A 21 8.71 -10.17 -0.94
CA ARG A 21 8.18 -11.50 -0.62
C ARG A 21 6.73 -11.44 -0.12
N ALA A 22 5.90 -10.72 -0.86
CA ALA A 22 4.54 -10.40 -0.49
C ALA A 22 3.71 -11.68 -0.25
N LEU A 23 2.93 -11.69 0.82
CA LEU A 23 1.88 -12.67 1.06
C LEU A 23 0.53 -11.94 1.01
N ILE A 24 -0.39 -12.48 0.21
CA ILE A 24 -1.71 -11.89 0.01
C ILE A 24 -2.73 -12.90 0.46
N ASP A 25 -3.45 -12.58 1.53
CA ASP A 25 -4.63 -13.31 1.96
C ASP A 25 -5.86 -12.57 1.44
N VAL A 26 -6.44 -13.11 0.36
CA VAL A 26 -7.58 -12.49 -0.32
C VAL A 26 -8.86 -12.62 0.50
N GLU A 27 -9.02 -13.72 1.24
CA GLU A 27 -10.22 -13.96 2.06
C GLU A 27 -10.26 -12.97 3.23
N ARG A 28 -9.10 -12.74 3.86
CA ARG A 28 -8.97 -11.85 5.03
C ARG A 28 -8.70 -10.39 4.65
N GLY A 29 -8.35 -10.13 3.38
CA GLY A 29 -8.01 -8.79 2.90
C GLY A 29 -6.69 -8.26 3.45
N GLU A 30 -5.72 -9.15 3.66
CA GLU A 30 -4.43 -8.81 4.26
C GLU A 30 -3.30 -8.87 3.21
N LEU A 31 -2.46 -7.84 3.16
CA LEU A 31 -1.21 -7.83 2.40
C LEU A 31 -0.04 -7.74 3.38
N MET A 32 0.83 -8.74 3.40
CA MET A 32 2.07 -8.72 4.17
C MET A 32 3.27 -8.51 3.26
N LEU A 33 4.10 -7.52 3.57
CA LEU A 33 5.41 -7.30 2.92
C LEU A 33 6.52 -7.60 3.92
N ARG A 34 7.60 -8.22 3.46
CA ARG A 34 8.80 -8.47 4.23
C ARG A 34 9.98 -7.73 3.61
N THR A 35 10.58 -6.83 4.40
CA THR A 35 11.79 -6.09 4.03
C THR A 35 12.77 -6.15 5.19
N GLU A 36 14.05 -6.37 4.92
CA GLU A 36 15.13 -6.38 5.93
C GLU A 36 14.90 -7.28 7.17
N GLY A 37 14.05 -8.30 7.05
CA GLY A 37 13.68 -9.19 8.16
C GLY A 37 12.48 -8.71 8.98
N GLU A 38 12.01 -7.49 8.75
CA GLU A 38 10.78 -6.95 9.29
C GLU A 38 9.57 -7.32 8.44
N GLN A 39 8.40 -7.42 9.08
CA GLN A 39 7.13 -7.71 8.44
C GLN A 39 6.16 -6.55 8.65
N ILE A 40 5.59 -6.07 7.56
CA ILE A 40 4.57 -5.02 7.56
C ILE A 40 3.28 -5.65 7.07
N LEU A 41 2.21 -5.51 7.84
CA LEU A 41 0.87 -6.01 7.52
C LEU A 41 -0.05 -4.84 7.17
N PHE A 42 -0.70 -4.93 6.02
CA PHE A 42 -1.67 -3.96 5.54
C PHE A 42 -3.05 -4.60 5.51
N ASP A 43 -4.03 -3.92 6.10
CA ASP A 43 -5.46 -4.20 5.91
C ASP A 43 -5.92 -3.49 4.63
N VAL A 44 -6.25 -4.28 3.61
CA VAL A 44 -6.63 -3.79 2.29
C VAL A 44 -8.05 -3.23 2.30
N PHE A 45 -8.94 -3.70 3.19
CA PHE A 45 -10.30 -3.17 3.28
C PHE A 45 -10.34 -1.79 3.95
N GLU A 46 -9.57 -1.59 5.02
CA GLU A 46 -9.32 -0.24 5.57
C GLU A 46 -8.61 0.65 4.54
N GLY A 47 -7.71 0.04 3.75
CA GLY A 47 -7.12 0.61 2.55
C GLY A 47 -8.14 1.20 1.57
N MET A 48 -9.21 0.43 1.31
CA MET A 48 -10.22 0.78 0.31
C MET A 48 -11.26 1.76 0.84
N LYS A 49 -11.63 1.71 2.13
CA LYS A 49 -12.63 2.63 2.70
C LYS A 49 -12.21 4.10 2.64
N ARG A 50 -10.91 4.39 2.86
CA ARG A 50 -10.38 5.75 2.73
C ARG A 50 -10.37 6.27 1.29
N TYR A 51 -10.51 5.37 0.31
CA TYR A 51 -10.56 5.69 -1.11
C TYR A 51 -11.97 6.15 -1.56
N ASP A 52 -13.02 5.81 -0.80
CA ASP A 52 -14.42 6.12 -1.13
C ASP A 52 -14.95 7.39 -0.42
N GLU A 53 -14.28 7.88 0.64
CA GLU A 53 -14.75 9.01 1.44
C GLU A 53 -14.15 10.37 1.01
N GLU A 54 -12.98 10.37 0.38
CA GLU A 54 -12.31 11.54 -0.20
C GLU A 54 -11.64 11.10 -1.52
N GLU A 55 -11.50 12.00 -2.50
CA GLU A 55 -10.88 11.73 -3.82
C GLU A 55 -9.67 10.78 -3.72
N PRO A 56 -9.51 9.83 -4.65
CA PRO A 56 -8.70 8.60 -4.49
C PRO A 56 -7.33 8.85 -3.85
N GLN A 57 -7.23 8.68 -2.52
CA GLN A 57 -5.99 8.96 -1.79
C GLN A 57 -5.07 7.74 -1.86
N CYS A 58 -4.08 7.81 -2.75
CA CYS A 58 -3.07 6.76 -2.86
C CYS A 58 -2.18 6.75 -1.62
N TYR A 59 -1.86 5.54 -1.13
CA TYR A 59 -1.01 5.37 0.04
C TYR A 59 0.43 5.76 -0.27
N ARG A 60 0.93 6.82 0.38
CA ARG A 60 2.34 7.19 0.39
C ARG A 60 3.09 6.26 1.33
N LEU A 61 3.94 5.39 0.79
CA LEU A 61 4.96 4.70 1.57
C LEU A 61 6.20 5.60 1.58
N ASP A 62 6.52 6.17 2.74
CA ASP A 62 7.73 6.97 2.89
C ASP A 62 8.96 6.07 2.79
N VAL A 63 9.96 6.50 1.99
CA VAL A 63 11.27 5.86 1.98
C VAL A 63 11.96 6.24 3.29
N ILE A 64 12.24 5.25 4.12
CA ILE A 64 13.08 5.43 5.30
C ILE A 64 14.53 5.40 4.81
N GLU A 65 15.27 6.50 4.99
CA GLU A 65 16.73 6.58 4.78
C GLU A 65 17.51 5.90 5.91
#